data_AF-A0A7X0M7P3-F1
#
_entry.id   AF-A0A7X0M7P3-F1
#
_cell.length_a   1.000
_cell.length_b   1.000
_cell.length_c   1.000
_cell.angle_alpha   90.00
_cell.angle_beta   90.00
_cell.angle_gamma   90.00
#
_symmetry.space_group_name_H-M   'P 1'
#
loop_
_entity.id
_entity.type
_entity.pdbx_description
1 polymer ?
#
loop_
_entity_poly.entity_id
_entity_poly.type
_entity_poly.pdbx_seq_one_letter_code
_entity_poly.pdbx_strand_id
1 'polypeptide(L)'
;MTVGLSAIAGLLTMLVAPAAAGGAVAPSAGCAATVRVDAEYAGGSVVTVTITNTAAAPATRWTAYVTLAGGQSVASAWNAVIASAGTANAIYVTAVNTAYNGNLAPGASTTFGMQIAGAGPAPTASCVNDAVTGEPSVTLTEADNGKAITLRVGQSLGVSLPAAYRPTGVSGAALSKVLTRGGYPTDLPLFEVYRAAASGSVDVSTLTDYACLHTVPRCTVPQKSWRVHVDVVGIGG
;
A
#
# COMPACT_ATOMS: atom_id res chain seq x y z
N MET A 1 25.85 14.09 -70.50
CA MET A 1 26.05 14.79 -69.21
C MET A 1 24.68 14.91 -68.55
N THR A 2 24.39 14.00 -67.62
CA THR A 2 23.20 14.02 -66.76
C THR A 2 23.58 13.29 -65.48
N VAL A 3 23.48 13.98 -64.36
CA VAL A 3 23.86 13.54 -63.00
C VAL A 3 22.63 12.95 -62.32
N GLY A 4 22.75 11.82 -61.62
CA GLY A 4 21.62 11.15 -60.98
C GLY A 4 21.97 10.41 -59.68
N LEU A 5 21.90 11.17 -58.57
CA LEU A 5 21.56 10.83 -57.19
C LEU A 5 22.03 9.49 -56.57
N SER A 6 23.00 9.58 -55.65
CA SER A 6 23.23 8.61 -54.57
C SER A 6 22.17 8.76 -53.48
N ALA A 7 21.44 7.69 -53.18
CA ALA A 7 20.59 7.60 -51.99
C ALA A 7 21.41 7.07 -50.80
N ILE A 8 21.47 7.86 -49.73
CA ILE A 8 22.13 7.52 -48.47
C ILE A 8 21.16 6.67 -47.64
N ALA A 9 21.55 5.43 -47.32
CA ALA A 9 20.82 4.56 -46.40
C ALA A 9 21.00 5.06 -44.95
N GLY A 10 19.95 5.64 -44.38
CA GLY A 10 19.91 6.05 -42.98
C GLY A 10 19.72 4.84 -42.06
N LEU A 11 20.73 4.53 -41.24
CA LEU A 11 20.66 3.54 -40.17
C LEU A 11 19.85 4.12 -39.00
N LEU A 12 18.65 3.59 -38.74
CA LEU A 12 17.82 3.98 -37.60
C LEU A 12 18.24 3.15 -36.36
N THR A 13 19.05 3.72 -35.47
CA THR A 13 19.31 3.16 -34.14
C THR A 13 18.16 3.52 -33.20
N MET A 14 17.29 2.56 -32.90
CA MET A 14 16.28 2.71 -31.83
C MET A 14 16.98 2.68 -30.46
N LEU A 15 16.94 3.80 -29.74
CA LEU A 15 17.30 3.87 -28.33
C LEU A 15 16.18 3.19 -27.52
N VAL A 16 16.47 2.02 -26.93
CA VAL A 16 15.59 1.44 -25.91
C VAL A 16 15.93 2.13 -24.59
N ALA A 17 15.07 3.04 -24.13
CA ALA A 17 15.14 3.56 -22.77
C ALA A 17 14.73 2.45 -21.79
N PRO A 18 15.47 2.20 -20.69
CA PRO A 18 14.96 1.33 -19.64
C PRO A 18 13.75 2.01 -19.00
N ALA A 19 12.60 1.34 -19.07
CA ALA A 19 11.42 1.72 -18.30
C ALA A 19 11.79 1.74 -16.82
N ALA A 20 11.60 2.89 -16.17
CA ALA A 20 11.69 3.00 -14.73
C ALA A 20 10.78 1.94 -14.10
N ALA A 21 11.37 1.01 -13.35
CA ALA A 21 10.63 0.07 -12.53
C ALA A 21 9.79 0.90 -11.54
N GLY A 22 8.48 0.99 -11.81
CA GLY A 22 7.51 1.55 -10.89
C GLY A 22 7.65 0.85 -9.55
N GLY A 23 7.94 1.64 -8.51
CA GLY A 23 8.11 1.14 -7.16
C GLY A 23 6.92 0.28 -6.75
N ALA A 24 7.21 -0.89 -6.17
CA ALA A 24 6.22 -1.67 -5.47
C ALA A 24 5.57 -0.77 -4.41
N VAL A 25 4.29 -0.43 -4.61
CA VAL A 25 3.50 0.27 -3.60
C VAL A 25 3.34 -0.71 -2.45
N ALA A 26 4.05 -0.44 -1.35
CA ALA A 26 3.98 -1.21 -0.12
C ALA A 26 2.51 -1.36 0.34
N PRO A 27 2.14 -2.48 0.99
CA PRO A 27 0.83 -2.64 1.60
C PRO A 27 0.58 -1.44 2.49
N SER A 28 -0.56 -0.81 2.29
CA SER A 28 -0.85 0.49 2.87
C SER A 28 -0.82 0.46 4.38
N ALA A 29 0.15 1.17 4.90
CA ALA A 29 0.56 1.08 6.26
C ALA A 29 -0.07 2.17 7.15
N GLY A 30 -1.04 2.93 6.61
CA GLY A 30 -1.75 4.02 7.30
C GLY A 30 -0.94 5.26 7.60
N CYS A 31 0.34 5.26 7.23
CA CYS A 31 1.19 6.41 7.36
C CYS A 31 2.11 6.58 6.14
N ALA A 32 2.65 7.79 6.02
CA ALA A 32 3.73 8.12 5.11
C ALA A 32 4.96 8.54 5.92
N ALA A 33 6.14 8.09 5.50
CA ALA A 33 7.42 8.48 6.08
C ALA A 33 8.26 9.24 5.05
N THR A 34 8.75 10.43 5.40
CA THR A 34 9.66 11.20 4.54
C THR A 34 10.94 11.54 5.28
N VAL A 35 12.07 11.44 4.58
CA VAL A 35 13.41 11.72 5.13
C VAL A 35 13.89 13.08 4.63
N ARG A 36 14.46 13.87 5.53
CA ARG A 36 15.23 15.08 5.23
C ARG A 36 16.61 14.95 5.87
N VAL A 37 17.66 15.19 5.08
CA VAL A 37 19.02 15.37 5.60
C VAL A 37 19.14 16.82 6.05
N ASP A 38 19.30 17.05 7.35
CA ASP A 38 19.40 18.38 7.94
C ASP A 38 20.84 18.92 7.90
N ALA A 39 21.81 18.02 8.07
CA ALA A 39 23.23 18.32 7.97
C ALA A 39 24.00 17.08 7.53
N GLU A 40 25.10 17.29 6.79
CA GLU A 40 26.02 16.25 6.38
C GLU A 40 27.45 16.74 6.63
N TYR A 41 28.31 15.86 7.12
CA TYR A 41 29.70 16.15 7.44
C TYR A 41 30.57 14.93 7.18
N ALA A 42 31.90 15.12 7.26
CA ALA A 42 32.85 14.04 7.05
C ALA A 42 32.59 12.89 8.04
N GLY A 43 32.11 11.77 7.51
CA GLY A 43 31.84 10.56 8.29
C GLY A 43 30.46 10.50 8.98
N GLY A 44 29.50 11.37 8.64
CA GLY A 44 28.14 11.23 9.17
C GLY A 44 27.12 12.26 8.67
N SER A 45 25.88 12.08 9.10
CA SER A 45 24.77 12.98 8.79
C SER A 45 23.77 13.08 9.94
N VAL A 46 23.01 14.17 9.96
CA VAL A 46 21.83 14.35 10.81
C VAL A 46 20.60 14.31 9.93
N VAL A 47 19.67 13.43 10.26
CA VAL A 47 18.43 13.23 9.49
C VAL A 47 17.19 13.40 10.36
N THR A 48 16.18 14.03 9.78
CA THR A 48 14.82 14.08 10.33
C THR A 48 13.92 13.20 9.48
N VAL A 49 13.14 12.33 10.14
CA VAL A 49 12.07 11.55 9.52
C VAL A 49 10.74 12.11 9.97
N THR A 50 9.88 12.47 9.01
CA THR A 50 8.51 12.92 9.27
C THR A 50 7.55 11.75 9.07
N ILE A 51 6.74 11.47 10.08
CA ILE A 51 5.68 10.46 10.04
C ILE A 51 4.35 11.17 9.98
N THR A 52 3.58 10.91 8.92
CA THR A 52 2.24 11.48 8.72
C THR A 52 1.22 10.38 8.78
N ASN A 53 0.17 10.54 9.60
CA ASN A 53 -0.98 9.65 9.58
C ASN A 53 -1.81 9.92 8.31
N THR A 54 -1.82 8.95 7.39
CA THR A 54 -2.58 9.03 6.13
C THR A 54 -3.91 8.26 6.22
N ALA A 55 -4.20 7.63 7.36
CA ALA A 55 -5.48 6.98 7.62
C ALA A 55 -6.56 7.99 8.03
N ALA A 56 -7.82 7.57 7.92
CA ALA A 56 -9.00 8.36 8.31
C ALA A 56 -9.31 8.28 9.82
N ALA A 57 -8.63 7.39 10.56
CA ALA A 57 -8.75 7.24 12.01
C ALA A 57 -7.53 7.84 12.72
N PRO A 58 -7.65 8.27 13.98
CA PRO A 58 -6.49 8.64 14.78
C PRO A 58 -5.57 7.44 15.02
N ALA A 59 -4.27 7.65 14.90
CA ALA A 59 -3.25 6.68 15.28
C ALA A 59 -2.82 6.95 16.72
N THR A 60 -2.48 5.91 17.47
CA THR A 60 -1.82 6.01 18.78
C THR A 60 -0.41 5.41 18.77
N ARG A 61 -0.10 4.61 17.74
CA ARG A 61 1.19 3.97 17.56
C ARG A 61 1.64 4.06 16.12
N TRP A 62 2.92 4.35 15.93
CA TRP A 62 3.57 4.26 14.64
C TRP A 62 4.92 3.56 14.77
N THR A 63 5.29 2.85 13.70
CA THR A 63 6.58 2.20 13.54
C THR A 63 7.15 2.61 12.19
N ALA A 64 8.32 3.23 12.17
CA ALA A 64 9.06 3.53 10.95
C ALA A 64 10.17 2.51 10.72
N TYR A 65 10.37 2.14 9.47
CA TYR A 65 11.46 1.28 9.01
C TYR A 65 12.38 2.14 8.17
N VAL A 66 13.62 2.31 8.62
CA VAL A 66 14.63 3.11 7.94
C VAL A 66 15.75 2.19 7.48
N THR A 67 16.14 2.29 6.21
CA THR A 67 17.26 1.54 5.65
C THR A 67 18.44 2.46 5.43
N LEU A 68 19.56 2.13 6.05
CA LEU A 68 20.87 2.76 5.85
C LEU A 68 21.72 1.90 4.92
N ALA A 69 22.63 2.53 4.18
CA ALA A 69 23.60 1.83 3.37
C ALA A 69 24.62 1.07 4.23
N GLY A 70 25.29 0.08 3.62
CA GLY A 70 26.42 -0.60 4.23
C GLY A 70 27.50 0.37 4.70
N GLY A 71 28.04 0.14 5.90
CA GLY A 71 29.02 1.03 6.53
C GLY A 71 28.44 2.24 7.28
N GLN A 72 27.12 2.48 7.18
CA GLN A 72 26.43 3.44 8.04
C GLN A 72 25.93 2.77 9.33
N SER A 73 25.71 3.55 10.39
CA SER A 73 25.11 3.10 11.66
C SER A 73 24.41 4.26 12.37
N VAL A 74 23.48 3.96 13.29
CA VAL A 74 22.84 4.99 14.12
C VAL A 74 23.73 5.30 15.31
N ALA A 75 24.24 6.53 15.40
CA ALA A 75 25.05 7.01 16.52
C ALA A 75 24.20 7.52 17.69
N SER A 76 23.13 8.24 17.39
CA SER A 76 22.15 8.72 18.38
C SER A 76 20.80 8.94 17.71
N ALA A 77 19.73 8.96 18.50
CA ALA A 77 18.37 9.23 18.03
C ALA A 77 17.54 9.92 19.11
N TRP A 78 16.50 10.64 18.69
CA TRP A 78 15.56 11.33 19.58
C TRP A 78 14.13 11.25 19.05
N ASN A 79 13.15 11.46 19.94
CA ASN A 79 11.71 11.34 19.66
C ASN A 79 11.27 9.95 19.13
N ALA A 80 12.10 8.92 19.24
CA ALA A 80 11.78 7.53 18.89
C ALA A 80 12.60 6.56 19.74
N VAL A 81 12.08 5.35 19.94
CA VAL A 81 12.86 4.22 20.42
C VAL A 81 13.35 3.43 19.22
N ILE A 82 14.67 3.26 19.11
CA ILE A 82 15.33 2.65 17.95
C ILE A 82 15.84 1.24 18.29
N ALA A 83 15.60 0.30 17.38
CA ALA A 83 16.33 -0.96 17.29
C ALA A 83 16.93 -1.09 15.89
N SER A 84 18.17 -1.56 15.77
CA SER A 84 18.84 -1.74 14.48
C SER A 84 19.44 -3.13 14.34
N ALA A 85 19.32 -3.71 13.15
CA ALA A 85 19.95 -4.98 12.77
C ALA A 85 20.41 -4.90 11.32
N GLY A 86 21.40 -5.70 10.92
CA GLY A 86 21.83 -5.67 9.52
C GLY A 86 23.12 -6.42 9.22
N THR A 87 23.57 -6.27 7.99
CA THR A 87 24.83 -6.84 7.47
C THR A 87 25.77 -5.72 7.04
N ALA A 88 26.98 -6.06 6.62
CA ALA A 88 27.92 -5.08 6.06
C ALA A 88 27.35 -4.26 4.87
N ASN A 89 26.31 -4.76 4.19
CA ASN A 89 25.75 -4.15 2.98
C ASN A 89 24.52 -3.26 3.23
N ALA A 90 23.80 -3.47 4.34
CA ALA A 90 22.60 -2.70 4.69
C ALA A 90 22.29 -2.82 6.18
N ILE A 91 21.90 -1.70 6.78
CA ILE A 91 21.40 -1.65 8.16
C ILE A 91 19.92 -1.29 8.16
N TYR A 92 19.12 -2.12 8.80
CA TYR A 92 17.69 -1.95 8.98
C TYR A 92 17.42 -1.41 10.38
N VAL A 93 16.76 -0.27 10.43
CA VAL A 93 16.42 0.45 11.66
C VAL A 93 14.91 0.43 11.83
N THR A 94 14.44 -0.06 12.97
CA THR A 94 13.05 0.03 13.40
C THR A 94 12.93 1.11 14.44
N ALA A 95 12.12 2.13 14.16
CA ALA A 95 11.85 3.25 15.05
C ALA A 95 10.39 3.22 15.49
N VAL A 96 10.12 3.20 16.79
CA VAL A 96 8.74 3.28 17.32
C VAL A 96 8.53 4.56 18.10
N ASN A 97 7.27 5.02 18.13
CA ASN A 97 6.90 6.23 18.83
C ASN A 97 7.22 6.19 20.32
N THR A 98 7.49 7.37 20.88
CA THR A 98 7.47 7.59 22.33
C THR A 98 6.06 7.92 22.80
N ALA A 99 5.83 7.94 24.12
CA ALA A 99 4.49 8.13 24.68
C ALA A 99 3.82 9.46 24.26
N TYR A 100 4.58 10.54 24.09
CA TYR A 100 4.03 11.86 23.80
C TYR A 100 3.77 12.14 22.31
N ASN A 101 4.33 11.34 21.39
CA ASN A 101 4.27 11.60 19.96
C ASN A 101 3.66 10.47 19.12
N GLY A 102 2.95 9.54 19.77
CA GLY A 102 2.19 8.48 19.10
C GLY A 102 0.82 8.92 18.61
N ASN A 103 0.18 9.86 19.31
CA ASN A 103 -1.21 10.25 19.03
C ASN A 103 -1.29 11.22 17.84
N LEU A 104 -1.68 10.72 16.68
CA LEU A 104 -1.78 11.48 15.43
C LEU A 104 -3.20 11.44 14.89
N ALA A 105 -3.87 12.59 14.86
CA ALA A 105 -5.13 12.74 14.13
C ALA A 105 -4.94 12.43 12.62
N PRO A 106 -6.01 12.14 11.87
CA PRO A 106 -5.94 12.03 10.42
C PRO A 106 -5.25 13.24 9.79
N GLY A 107 -4.25 13.00 8.94
CA GLY A 107 -3.44 14.03 8.29
C GLY A 107 -2.39 14.71 9.17
N ALA A 108 -2.36 14.45 10.49
CA ALA A 108 -1.37 15.02 11.39
C ALA A 108 0.00 14.33 11.23
N SER A 109 1.06 15.07 11.57
CA SER A 109 2.43 14.60 11.47
C SER A 109 3.20 14.76 12.78
N THR A 110 4.21 13.92 12.95
CA THR A 110 5.25 14.05 13.97
C THR A 110 6.62 13.81 13.33
N THR A 111 7.68 14.12 14.06
CA THR A 111 9.05 13.91 13.60
C THR A 111 9.88 13.16 14.64
N PHE A 112 10.79 12.35 14.13
CA PHE A 112 11.93 11.85 14.89
C PHE A 112 13.21 12.12 14.13
N GLY A 113 14.35 12.07 14.82
CA GLY A 113 15.64 12.31 14.19
C GLY A 113 16.68 11.30 14.61
N MET A 114 17.70 11.18 13.77
CA MET A 114 18.84 10.30 13.97
C MET A 114 20.12 11.00 13.54
N GLN A 115 21.18 10.76 14.30
CA GLN A 115 22.54 10.99 13.86
C GLN A 115 23.08 9.68 13.30
N ILE A 116 23.51 9.71 12.03
CA ILE A 116 24.09 8.57 11.33
C ILE A 116 25.60 8.74 11.30
N ALA A 117 26.33 7.71 11.73
CA ALA A 117 27.77 7.59 11.53
C ALA A 117 28.05 6.77 10.27
N GLY A 118 29.13 7.11 9.56
CA GLY A 118 29.50 6.53 8.27
C GLY A 118 29.05 7.41 7.11
N ALA A 119 29.93 7.59 6.14
CA ALA A 119 29.60 8.27 4.89
C ALA A 119 28.74 7.34 4.01
N GLY A 120 27.76 7.90 3.32
CA GLY A 120 26.87 7.12 2.47
C GLY A 120 25.66 7.95 2.02
N PRO A 121 24.82 7.40 1.13
CA PRO A 121 23.62 8.09 0.66
C PRO A 121 22.64 8.37 1.81
N ALA A 122 21.70 9.29 1.54
CA ALA A 122 20.57 9.53 2.42
C ALA A 122 19.76 8.23 2.63
N PRO A 123 19.26 7.99 3.85
CA PRO A 123 18.50 6.78 4.11
C PRO A 123 17.11 6.84 3.47
N THR A 124 16.51 5.66 3.29
CA THR A 124 15.12 5.53 2.84
C THR A 124 14.24 5.13 4.03
N ALA A 125 13.00 5.61 4.06
CA ALA A 125 12.07 5.31 5.15
C ALA A 125 10.70 4.87 4.62
N SER A 126 10.10 3.93 5.34
CA SER A 126 8.69 3.58 5.28
C SER A 126 8.13 3.53 6.70
N CYS A 127 6.82 3.41 6.88
CA CYS A 127 6.24 3.27 8.21
C CYS A 127 4.93 2.49 8.17
N VAL A 128 4.47 2.03 9.33
CA VAL A 128 3.11 1.54 9.64
C VAL A 128 2.54 2.29 10.84
N ASN A 129 1.21 2.38 10.94
CA ASN A 129 0.51 2.85 12.14
C ASN A 129 -0.73 2.00 12.46
N ASP A 130 -1.22 2.15 13.69
CA ASP A 130 -2.39 1.42 14.22
C ASP A 130 -3.74 2.07 13.84
N ALA A 131 -3.71 3.24 13.19
CA ALA A 131 -4.91 3.85 12.62
C ALA A 131 -5.48 3.06 11.44
N VAL A 132 -4.67 2.22 10.80
CA VAL A 132 -5.21 1.07 10.06
C VAL A 132 -5.59 0.01 11.08
N THR A 133 -6.67 0.26 11.81
CA THR A 133 -7.49 -0.86 12.26
C THR A 133 -7.82 -1.65 11.00
N GLY A 134 -7.77 -2.98 11.04
CA GLY A 134 -8.27 -3.81 9.94
C GLY A 134 -9.74 -3.50 9.53
N GLU A 135 -10.41 -2.56 10.20
CA GLU A 135 -11.68 -1.98 9.82
C GLU A 135 -11.54 -1.10 8.58
N PRO A 136 -12.25 -1.43 7.49
CA PRO A 136 -12.26 -0.63 6.30
C PRO A 136 -13.08 0.65 6.50
N SER A 137 -12.81 1.68 5.67
CA SER A 137 -13.58 2.94 5.71
C SER A 137 -15.07 2.73 5.43
N VAL A 138 -15.40 1.70 4.64
CA VAL A 138 -16.76 1.21 4.38
C VAL A 138 -16.72 -0.31 4.42
N THR A 139 -17.66 -0.96 5.11
CA THR A 139 -17.82 -2.41 5.10
C THR A 139 -19.11 -2.78 4.38
N LEU A 140 -19.00 -3.67 3.41
CA LEU A 140 -20.13 -4.21 2.65
C LEU A 140 -20.42 -5.65 3.05
N THR A 141 -21.71 -5.96 3.10
CA THR A 141 -22.26 -7.26 3.46
C THR A 141 -23.17 -7.81 2.36
N GLU A 142 -23.75 -9.00 2.57
CA GLU A 142 -24.73 -9.55 1.63
C GLU A 142 -25.94 -8.61 1.42
N ALA A 143 -26.31 -7.84 2.45
CA ALA A 143 -27.40 -6.86 2.40
C ALA A 143 -27.13 -5.66 1.48
N ASP A 144 -25.87 -5.44 1.09
CA ASP A 144 -25.46 -4.32 0.24
C ASP A 144 -25.46 -4.68 -1.25
N ASN A 145 -25.96 -5.87 -1.63
CA ASN A 145 -26.03 -6.28 -3.02
C ASN A 145 -26.79 -5.26 -3.89
N GLY A 146 -26.19 -4.88 -5.02
CA GLY A 146 -26.71 -3.89 -5.95
C GLY A 146 -26.49 -2.43 -5.54
N LYS A 147 -25.85 -2.14 -4.40
CA LYS A 147 -25.55 -0.76 -4.00
C LYS A 147 -24.44 -0.15 -4.85
N ALA A 148 -24.51 1.17 -4.98
CA ALA A 148 -23.41 2.02 -5.40
C ALA A 148 -22.81 2.72 -4.18
N ILE A 149 -21.49 2.76 -4.10
CA ILE A 149 -20.76 3.42 -3.02
C ILE A 149 -19.67 4.32 -3.58
N THR A 150 -19.42 5.44 -2.90
CA THR A 150 -18.36 6.37 -3.27
C THR A 150 -17.23 6.31 -2.26
N LEU A 151 -16.01 6.14 -2.74
CA LEU A 151 -14.79 6.21 -1.96
C LEU A 151 -13.93 7.37 -2.44
N ARG A 152 -13.06 7.86 -1.58
CA ARG A 152 -11.96 8.76 -1.95
C ARG A 152 -10.68 7.95 -2.12
N VAL A 153 -9.80 8.37 -3.04
CA VAL A 153 -8.44 7.82 -3.12
C VAL A 153 -7.79 7.87 -1.73
N GLY A 154 -7.24 6.73 -1.30
CA GLY A 154 -6.69 6.54 0.04
C GLY A 154 -7.61 5.82 1.03
N GLN A 155 -8.93 5.77 0.80
CA GLN A 155 -9.87 4.99 1.61
C GLN A 155 -9.79 3.49 1.34
N SER A 156 -10.34 2.71 2.27
CA SER A 156 -10.42 1.25 2.18
C SER A 156 -11.86 0.76 2.15
N LEU A 157 -12.09 -0.33 1.43
CA LEU A 157 -13.38 -1.01 1.31
C LEU A 157 -13.26 -2.44 1.82
N GLY A 158 -14.11 -2.81 2.75
CA GLY A 158 -14.25 -4.18 3.24
C GLY A 158 -15.41 -4.88 2.59
N VAL A 159 -15.22 -6.16 2.34
CA VAL A 159 -16.28 -7.07 1.92
C VAL A 159 -16.32 -8.21 2.92
N SER A 160 -17.44 -8.37 3.62
CA SER A 160 -17.70 -9.46 4.55
C SER A 160 -18.93 -10.24 4.10
N LEU A 161 -18.70 -11.44 3.56
CA LEU A 161 -19.75 -12.30 3.01
C LEU A 161 -19.74 -13.69 3.67
N PRO A 162 -20.87 -14.41 3.66
CA PRO A 162 -20.90 -15.80 4.12
C PRO A 162 -19.91 -16.70 3.39
N ALA A 163 -19.52 -17.81 4.05
CA ALA A 163 -18.50 -18.74 3.56
C ALA A 163 -18.80 -19.38 2.19
N ALA A 164 -20.07 -19.39 1.76
CA ALA A 164 -20.46 -19.94 0.46
C ALA A 164 -19.98 -19.10 -0.73
N TYR A 165 -19.63 -17.82 -0.53
CA TYR A 165 -19.15 -16.94 -1.60
C TYR A 165 -17.69 -17.23 -1.95
N ARG A 166 -17.38 -17.19 -3.25
CA ARG A 166 -16.00 -17.21 -3.74
C ARG A 166 -15.32 -15.85 -3.49
N PRO A 167 -13.98 -15.78 -3.45
CA PRO A 167 -13.25 -14.51 -3.45
C PRO A 167 -13.74 -13.57 -4.56
N THR A 168 -13.88 -12.28 -4.27
CA THR A 168 -14.51 -11.35 -5.20
C THR A 168 -13.55 -10.92 -6.32
N GLY A 169 -14.11 -10.64 -7.50
CA GLY A 169 -13.40 -10.05 -8.64
C GLY A 169 -13.71 -8.56 -8.78
N VAL A 170 -12.75 -7.81 -9.31
CA VAL A 170 -12.86 -6.36 -9.57
C VAL A 170 -12.67 -6.08 -11.06
N SER A 171 -13.55 -5.29 -11.67
CA SER A 171 -13.55 -5.05 -13.13
C SER A 171 -12.51 -4.03 -13.63
N GLY A 172 -11.81 -3.31 -12.73
CA GLY A 172 -10.83 -2.29 -13.10
C GLY A 172 -9.78 -2.00 -12.01
N ALA A 173 -8.94 -0.99 -12.25
CA ALA A 173 -7.73 -0.72 -11.44
C ALA A 173 -7.91 0.32 -10.32
N ALA A 174 -9.09 0.94 -10.19
CA ALA A 174 -9.35 1.95 -9.15
C ALA A 174 -9.24 1.37 -7.73
N LEU A 175 -9.55 0.08 -7.56
CA LEU A 175 -9.37 -0.68 -6.33
C LEU A 175 -8.23 -1.68 -6.47
N SER A 176 -7.33 -1.70 -5.48
CA SER A 176 -6.31 -2.73 -5.32
C SER A 176 -6.67 -3.63 -4.14
N LYS A 177 -6.62 -4.95 -4.32
CA LYS A 177 -6.90 -5.90 -3.25
C LYS A 177 -5.70 -5.99 -2.31
N VAL A 178 -5.94 -5.79 -1.02
CA VAL A 178 -4.92 -5.77 0.04
C VAL A 178 -4.91 -7.08 0.84
N LEU A 179 -6.10 -7.63 1.10
CA LEU A 179 -6.27 -8.83 1.92
C LEU A 179 -7.42 -9.68 1.38
N THR A 180 -7.23 -10.99 1.40
CA THR A 180 -8.31 -11.99 1.27
C THR A 180 -8.16 -13.05 2.34
N ARG A 181 -9.27 -13.40 2.99
CA ARG A 181 -9.37 -14.51 3.93
C ARG A 181 -10.71 -15.21 3.79
N GLY A 182 -10.71 -16.53 3.93
CA GLY A 182 -11.94 -17.32 3.94
C GLY A 182 -12.63 -17.41 2.57
N GLY A 183 -13.95 -17.58 2.60
CA GLY A 183 -14.76 -17.87 1.41
C GLY A 183 -14.68 -19.33 0.98
N TYR A 184 -15.44 -19.69 -0.04
CA TYR A 184 -15.48 -21.06 -0.51
C TYR A 184 -14.12 -21.45 -1.14
N PRO A 185 -13.57 -22.64 -0.84
CA PRO A 185 -14.16 -23.79 -0.13
C PRO A 185 -13.75 -23.92 1.35
N THR A 186 -13.35 -22.84 2.01
CA THR A 186 -12.67 -22.91 3.32
C THR A 186 -13.60 -23.05 4.54
N ASP A 187 -14.92 -23.01 4.33
CA ASP A 187 -15.97 -22.94 5.38
C ASP A 187 -15.86 -21.75 6.36
N LEU A 188 -14.90 -20.85 6.16
CA LEU A 188 -14.79 -19.58 6.89
C LEU A 188 -15.50 -18.46 6.12
N PRO A 189 -16.12 -17.48 6.80
CA PRO A 189 -16.67 -16.29 6.15
C PRO A 189 -15.63 -15.61 5.26
N LEU A 190 -16.05 -15.14 4.08
CA LEU A 190 -15.21 -14.37 3.20
C LEU A 190 -15.00 -12.98 3.80
N PHE A 191 -13.73 -12.60 3.99
CA PHE A 191 -13.33 -11.26 4.39
C PHE A 191 -12.25 -10.74 3.43
N GLU A 192 -12.54 -9.65 2.74
CA GLU A 192 -11.60 -9.00 1.82
C GLU A 192 -11.49 -7.51 2.11
N VAL A 193 -10.30 -6.96 1.89
CA VAL A 193 -10.04 -5.52 2.01
C VAL A 193 -9.43 -5.02 0.71
N TYR A 194 -10.00 -3.94 0.19
CA TYR A 194 -9.56 -3.21 -0.97
C TYR A 194 -9.10 -1.80 -0.60
N ARG A 195 -8.21 -1.25 -1.41
CA ARG A 195 -7.74 0.13 -1.34
C ARG A 195 -8.15 0.90 -2.60
N ALA A 196 -8.75 2.06 -2.40
CA ALA A 196 -8.92 3.07 -3.44
C ALA A 196 -7.56 3.66 -3.82
N ALA A 197 -6.97 3.17 -4.91
CA ALA A 197 -5.61 3.51 -5.36
C ALA A 197 -5.61 4.63 -6.42
N ALA A 198 -6.66 4.72 -7.23
CA ALA A 198 -6.81 5.73 -8.27
C ALA A 198 -8.29 6.08 -8.45
N SER A 199 -8.58 7.28 -8.95
CA SER A 199 -9.95 7.66 -9.30
C SER A 199 -10.47 6.83 -10.48
N GLY A 200 -11.75 6.49 -10.45
CA GLY A 200 -12.43 5.71 -11.48
C GLY A 200 -13.56 4.87 -10.92
N SER A 201 -14.38 4.31 -11.81
CA SER A 201 -15.53 3.48 -11.44
C SER A 201 -15.21 2.00 -11.69
N VAL A 202 -15.52 1.15 -10.72
CA VAL A 202 -15.30 -0.31 -10.80
C VAL A 202 -16.46 -1.06 -10.18
N ASP A 203 -16.67 -2.30 -10.61
CA ASP A 203 -17.59 -3.23 -9.95
C ASP A 203 -16.80 -4.24 -9.14
N VAL A 204 -17.24 -4.51 -7.92
CA VAL A 204 -16.78 -5.64 -7.10
C VAL A 204 -17.87 -6.69 -7.11
N SER A 205 -17.57 -7.93 -7.50
CA SER A 205 -18.59 -8.96 -7.66
C SER A 205 -18.11 -10.37 -7.33
N THR A 206 -19.06 -11.23 -6.96
CA THR A 206 -18.84 -12.66 -6.71
C THR A 206 -20.15 -13.45 -6.85
N LEU A 207 -20.06 -14.77 -6.69
CA LEU A 207 -21.16 -15.71 -6.66
C LEU A 207 -20.94 -16.78 -5.59
N THR A 208 -22.03 -17.39 -5.12
CA THR A 208 -21.97 -18.55 -4.22
C THR A 208 -21.58 -19.81 -4.97
N ASP A 209 -20.80 -20.66 -4.32
CA ASP A 209 -20.40 -21.97 -4.81
C ASP A 209 -20.56 -23.02 -3.71
N TYR A 210 -21.79 -23.49 -3.48
CA TYR A 210 -22.07 -24.45 -2.42
C TYR A 210 -21.43 -25.82 -2.72
N ALA A 211 -20.90 -26.49 -1.69
CA ALA A 211 -20.27 -27.81 -1.84
C ALA A 211 -21.18 -28.85 -2.54
N CYS A 212 -22.50 -28.80 -2.29
CA CYS A 212 -23.47 -29.72 -2.91
C CYS A 212 -23.64 -29.54 -4.43
N LEU A 213 -23.13 -28.44 -5.01
CA LEU A 213 -23.09 -28.27 -6.47
C LEU A 213 -22.01 -29.13 -7.13
N HIS A 214 -21.12 -29.73 -6.35
CA HIS A 214 -20.02 -30.59 -6.81
C HIS A 214 -20.28 -32.09 -6.56
N THR A 215 -21.43 -32.46 -5.97
CA THR A 215 -21.79 -33.87 -5.72
C THR A 215 -22.54 -34.49 -6.90
N VAL A 216 -22.69 -35.82 -6.90
CA VAL A 216 -23.54 -36.56 -7.86
C VAL A 216 -24.59 -37.36 -7.09
N PRO A 217 -25.90 -37.09 -7.26
CA PRO A 217 -26.46 -35.97 -8.02
C PRO A 217 -26.18 -34.62 -7.34
N ARG A 218 -26.20 -33.54 -8.13
CA ARG A 218 -26.03 -32.17 -7.62
C ARG A 218 -27.31 -31.70 -6.91
N CYS A 219 -27.18 -30.83 -5.93
CA CYS A 219 -28.33 -30.11 -5.37
C CYS A 219 -28.89 -29.09 -6.38
N THR A 220 -30.16 -28.73 -6.25
CA THR A 220 -30.87 -27.76 -7.12
C THR A 220 -30.91 -26.34 -6.53
N VAL A 221 -30.01 -26.03 -5.60
CA VAL A 221 -29.95 -24.71 -4.95
C VAL A 221 -29.47 -23.68 -5.99
N PRO A 222 -30.19 -22.56 -6.20
CA PRO A 222 -29.76 -21.53 -7.14
C PRO A 222 -28.50 -20.81 -6.62
N GLN A 223 -27.58 -20.48 -7.54
CA GLN A 223 -26.44 -19.63 -7.19
C GLN A 223 -26.90 -18.20 -6.96
N LYS A 224 -26.45 -17.59 -5.86
CA LYS A 224 -26.66 -16.18 -5.58
C LYS A 224 -25.50 -15.37 -6.14
N SER A 225 -25.80 -14.34 -6.93
CA SER A 225 -24.84 -13.32 -7.32
C SER A 225 -24.81 -12.19 -6.31
N TRP A 226 -23.63 -11.60 -6.12
CA TRP A 226 -23.44 -10.38 -5.35
C TRP A 226 -22.57 -9.42 -6.15
N ARG A 227 -23.01 -8.15 -6.28
CA ARG A 227 -22.26 -7.10 -6.97
C ARG A 227 -22.52 -5.75 -6.30
N VAL A 228 -21.50 -4.91 -6.24
CA VAL A 228 -21.62 -3.49 -5.91
C VAL A 228 -20.86 -2.66 -6.94
N HIS A 229 -21.35 -1.43 -7.14
CA HIS A 229 -20.66 -0.42 -7.92
C HIS A 229 -19.85 0.50 -6.99
N VAL A 230 -18.61 0.80 -7.36
CA VAL A 230 -17.71 1.63 -6.55
C VAL A 230 -17.15 2.75 -7.40
N ASP A 231 -17.50 3.98 -7.03
CA ASP A 231 -16.94 5.20 -7.60
C ASP A 231 -15.82 5.71 -6.71
N VAL A 232 -14.58 5.71 -7.20
CA VAL A 232 -13.44 6.30 -6.51
C VAL A 232 -13.22 7.72 -7.02
N VAL A 233 -13.36 8.71 -6.16
CA VAL A 233 -13.10 10.12 -6.47
C VAL A 233 -11.71 10.56 -5.98
N GLY A 234 -11.12 11.52 -6.69
CA GLY A 234 -9.81 12.10 -6.34
C GLY A 234 -9.81 12.86 -5.01
N ILE A 235 -8.61 13.23 -4.56
CA ILE A 235 -8.39 14.04 -3.37
C ILE A 235 -8.48 15.53 -3.77
N GLY A 236 -9.70 16.03 -4.02
CA GLY A 236 -10.01 17.42 -4.39
C GLY A 236 -10.31 17.63 -5.88
N GLY A 237 -11.18 18.56 -6.30
CA GLY A 237 -11.76 19.70 -5.56
C GLY A 237 -13.25 19.65 -5.29
#